data_AF-A0A518DXU9-F1
#
_entry.id   AF-A0A518DXU9-F1
#
_cell.length_a   1.000
_cell.length_b   1.000
_cell.length_c   1.000
_cell.angle_alpha   90.00
_cell.angle_beta   90.00
_cell.angle_gamma   90.00
#
_symmetry.space_group_name_H-M   'P 1'
#
loop_
_entity.id
_entity.type
_entity.pdbx_description
1 polymer ?
#
loop_
_entity_poly.entity_id
_entity_poly.type
_entity_poly.pdbx_seq_one_letter_code
_entity_poly.pdbx_strand_id
1 'polypeptide(L)'
;MKSGILFLLATSLLGLGAGSACAETPGEKLAAEAVRNGHKTLAVVPAVVHASTDGDAAVGELGPRGKMLASALYDQLVEASQKGRYQGKFRVVSQRSMSVAMRSRGITVDNLSDPDQVRVLARDLEADEVIAVFRDEQINQEQEHIRRDSGQEEPVGPRAARVVSDHLDVESIDPEQNTALFTERVIEPRTLATAAYQGESWEIRRWQPGGFVNRGIRDGVEPFGIGPEWETLHYAALRSDLDHPYSAAGFPYRLDVYVGDEVREPRRLNTDFGSAYVVELNPGDVYKIGIRNDSERPVYVALYVDGLSVIDQKLVDPSDLEIRRHWMLPPQSGRRFVRGWYTVRRDEDGNPLETQLFDEFKVSNRKDSVAFGQGFEQNLGMITAVFYTVGLEDVQNPGPLNQVVARALPPSALGTGRGLRKEQQLDRVKAEPRGMILGAVTLYYRPAELISKPRDASGDSLILIPGF
;
A
#
# COMPACT_ATOMS: atom_id res chain seq x y z
N MET A 1 36.59 24.65 -13.41
CA MET A 1 35.58 25.20 -14.36
C MET A 1 34.99 24.02 -15.11
N LYS A 2 33.73 23.59 -14.98
CA LYS A 2 32.53 24.06 -14.30
C LYS A 2 31.89 22.83 -13.63
N SER A 3 31.77 22.83 -12.31
CA SER A 3 30.89 21.92 -11.58
C SER A 3 29.60 22.69 -11.32
N GLY A 4 28.55 22.37 -12.06
CA GLY A 4 27.21 22.90 -11.85
C GLY A 4 26.49 22.00 -10.85
N ILE A 5 26.52 22.39 -9.58
CA ILE A 5 25.62 21.85 -8.56
C ILE A 5 24.22 22.34 -8.93
N LEU A 6 23.37 21.42 -9.37
CA LEU A 6 21.96 21.66 -9.65
C LEU A 6 21.22 21.74 -8.31
N PHE A 7 20.95 22.95 -7.85
CA PHE A 7 20.07 23.21 -6.70
C PHE A 7 18.61 23.01 -7.16
N LEU A 8 18.03 21.85 -6.86
CA LEU A 8 16.59 21.59 -7.03
C LEU A 8 15.85 22.12 -5.80
N LEU A 9 15.36 23.36 -5.92
CA LEU A 9 14.46 24.00 -4.98
C LEU A 9 13.05 23.38 -5.13
N ALA A 10 12.69 22.47 -4.22
CA ALA A 10 11.31 22.02 -4.03
C ALA A 10 10.46 23.21 -3.55
N THR A 11 9.77 23.87 -4.48
CA THR A 11 8.87 24.98 -4.17
C THR A 11 7.47 24.64 -4.66
N SER A 12 6.76 23.81 -3.89
CA SER A 12 5.31 23.65 -4.05
C SER A 12 4.68 23.03 -2.81
N LEU A 13 4.78 23.73 -1.68
CA LEU A 13 3.88 23.56 -0.54
C LEU A 13 3.96 24.83 0.29
N LEU A 14 3.07 25.78 -0.03
CA LEU A 14 2.52 26.86 0.81
C LEU A 14 1.95 27.93 -0.15
N GLY A 15 0.72 27.71 -0.63
CA GLY A 15 -0.04 28.68 -1.40
C GLY A 15 -1.17 29.28 -0.58
N LEU A 16 -0.94 30.43 0.06
CA LEU A 16 -2.03 31.34 0.44
C LEU A 16 -2.17 32.38 -0.68
N GLY A 17 -3.18 32.21 -1.53
CA GLY A 17 -3.79 33.29 -2.30
C GLY A 17 -3.18 33.64 -3.67
N ALA A 18 -3.42 32.80 -4.68
CA ALA A 18 -3.63 33.20 -6.09
C ALA A 18 -4.11 31.96 -6.85
N GLY A 19 -4.98 32.12 -7.86
CA GLY A 19 -5.74 31.05 -8.53
C GLY A 19 -4.97 29.74 -8.70
N SER A 20 -5.49 28.68 -8.10
CA SER A 20 -4.92 27.33 -8.12
C SER A 20 -4.86 26.81 -9.56
N ALA A 21 -3.74 27.04 -10.25
CA ALA A 21 -3.35 26.20 -11.36
C ALA A 21 -3.26 24.78 -10.81
N CYS A 22 -4.16 23.88 -11.23
CA CYS A 22 -4.03 22.46 -10.90
C CYS A 22 -2.61 22.03 -11.27
N ALA A 23 -1.84 21.56 -10.28
CA ALA A 23 -0.53 21.01 -10.54
C ALA A 23 -0.68 19.90 -11.59
N GLU A 24 0.09 19.97 -12.67
CA GLU A 24 0.03 18.98 -13.73
C GLU A 24 0.42 17.61 -13.17
N THR A 25 -0.40 16.60 -13.45
CA THR A 25 -0.11 15.21 -13.05
C THR A 25 1.11 14.67 -13.80
N PRO A 26 1.79 13.62 -13.29
CA PRO A 26 2.90 12.99 -14.00
C PRO A 26 2.53 12.56 -15.44
N GLY A 27 1.33 11.99 -15.62
CA GLY A 27 0.83 11.64 -16.95
C GLY A 27 0.61 12.84 -17.88
N GLU A 28 0.15 13.99 -17.36
CA GLU A 28 0.00 15.21 -18.16
C GLU A 28 1.34 15.81 -18.60
N LYS A 29 2.37 15.73 -17.74
CA LYS A 29 3.73 16.18 -18.07
C LYS A 29 4.36 15.29 -19.15
N LEU A 30 4.26 13.97 -19.00
CA LEU A 30 4.71 13.01 -20.01
C LEU A 30 3.98 13.18 -21.34
N ALA A 31 2.66 13.36 -21.31
CA ALA A 31 1.87 13.65 -22.51
C ALA A 31 2.33 14.95 -23.21
N ALA A 32 2.70 15.99 -22.44
CA ALA A 32 3.26 17.22 -22.98
C ALA A 32 4.59 16.97 -23.71
N GLU A 33 5.45 16.17 -23.11
CA GLU A 33 6.78 15.86 -23.62
C GLU A 33 6.73 14.97 -24.87
N ALA A 34 5.95 13.89 -24.83
CA ALA A 34 5.70 13.02 -25.98
C ALA A 34 5.21 13.80 -27.20
N VAL A 35 4.25 14.72 -27.00
CA VAL A 35 3.73 15.56 -28.09
C VAL A 35 4.77 16.56 -28.60
N ARG A 36 5.58 17.12 -27.71
CA ARG A 36 6.68 18.05 -28.07
C ARG A 36 7.73 17.36 -28.93
N ASN A 37 8.05 16.11 -28.60
CA ASN A 37 9.04 15.29 -29.30
C ASN A 37 8.47 14.60 -30.56
N GLY A 38 7.16 14.75 -30.80
CA GLY A 38 6.50 14.23 -31.99
C GLY A 38 6.12 12.75 -31.92
N HIS A 39 6.27 12.11 -30.76
CA HIS A 39 5.93 10.72 -30.54
C HIS A 39 4.43 10.46 -30.72
N LYS A 40 4.11 9.37 -31.41
CA LYS A 40 2.74 8.97 -31.78
C LYS A 40 2.25 7.77 -30.99
N THR A 41 3.14 6.91 -30.52
CA THR A 41 2.81 5.69 -29.78
C THR A 41 3.70 5.56 -28.54
N LEU A 42 3.06 5.53 -27.36
CA LEU A 42 3.74 5.35 -26.06
C LEU A 42 3.44 3.98 -25.49
N ALA A 43 4.44 3.31 -24.89
CA ALA A 43 4.25 2.02 -24.23
C ALA A 43 4.69 2.10 -22.76
N VAL A 44 3.77 1.87 -21.83
CA VAL A 44 4.05 1.90 -20.38
C VAL A 44 4.33 0.49 -19.88
N VAL A 45 5.49 0.27 -19.25
CA VAL A 45 5.83 -0.99 -18.59
C VAL A 45 4.89 -1.20 -17.40
N PRO A 46 4.22 -2.35 -17.25
CA PRO A 46 3.21 -2.59 -16.22
C PRO A 46 3.81 -2.95 -14.85
N ALA A 47 4.96 -2.37 -14.51
CA ALA A 47 5.67 -2.62 -13.26
C ALA A 47 6.61 -1.45 -12.93
N VAL A 48 6.96 -1.31 -11.65
CA VAL A 48 8.04 -0.41 -11.23
C VAL A 48 9.33 -1.22 -11.09
N VAL A 49 10.39 -0.70 -11.68
CA VAL A 49 11.75 -1.23 -11.69
C VAL A 49 12.48 -0.77 -10.43
N HIS A 50 13.21 -1.68 -9.78
CA HIS A 50 14.06 -1.31 -8.67
C HIS A 50 15.48 -1.01 -9.19
N ALA A 51 15.97 0.22 -9.12
CA ALA A 51 17.35 0.51 -9.51
C ALA A 51 18.29 0.16 -8.35
N SER A 52 19.28 -0.71 -8.57
CA SER A 52 20.36 -0.94 -7.59
C SER A 52 21.32 0.24 -7.57
N THR A 53 21.84 0.56 -6.38
CA THR A 53 22.91 1.54 -6.17
C THR A 53 24.20 1.21 -6.90
N ASP A 54 24.42 -0.07 -7.24
CA ASP A 54 25.66 -0.53 -7.89
C ASP A 54 25.66 -0.40 -9.43
N GLY A 55 24.65 0.27 -10.00
CA GLY A 55 24.68 0.77 -11.39
C GLY A 55 24.47 -0.25 -12.50
N ASP A 56 24.53 -1.56 -12.23
CA ASP A 56 24.56 -2.58 -13.30
C ASP A 56 23.35 -3.54 -13.36
N ALA A 57 22.37 -3.44 -12.46
CA ALA A 57 21.17 -4.27 -12.55
C ALA A 57 19.94 -3.65 -11.88
N ALA A 58 18.79 -3.74 -12.57
CA ALA A 58 17.51 -3.63 -11.91
C ALA A 58 17.26 -4.87 -11.04
N VAL A 59 16.84 -4.68 -9.79
CA VAL A 59 16.69 -5.75 -8.77
C VAL A 59 15.22 -5.92 -8.39
N GLY A 60 14.45 -6.54 -9.26
CA GLY A 60 13.12 -7.07 -9.00
C GLY A 60 11.95 -6.12 -9.28
N GLU A 61 10.75 -6.72 -9.35
CA GLU A 61 9.48 -6.01 -9.41
C GLU A 61 9.11 -5.40 -8.06
N LEU A 62 8.68 -4.14 -8.06
CA LEU A 62 8.11 -3.46 -6.89
C LEU A 62 6.69 -3.92 -6.52
N GLY A 63 6.40 -5.20 -6.81
CA GLY A 63 5.13 -5.91 -6.68
C GLY A 63 3.90 -5.06 -7.01
N PRO A 64 2.72 -5.35 -6.43
CA PRO A 64 1.48 -4.72 -6.85
C PRO A 64 1.39 -3.20 -6.69
N ARG A 65 2.08 -2.53 -5.73
CA ARG A 65 2.14 -1.04 -5.78
C ARG A 65 2.83 -0.61 -7.05
N GLY A 66 3.95 -1.24 -7.41
CA GLY A 66 4.62 -0.94 -8.66
C GLY A 66 3.69 -1.12 -9.87
N LYS A 67 2.89 -2.18 -9.86
CA LYS A 67 1.86 -2.41 -10.89
C LYS A 67 0.74 -1.36 -10.85
N MET A 68 0.26 -0.97 -9.67
CA MET A 68 -0.77 0.05 -9.49
C MET A 68 -0.28 1.43 -9.93
N LEU A 69 0.97 1.78 -9.66
CA LEU A 69 1.58 3.04 -10.09
C LEU A 69 1.76 3.09 -11.60
N ALA A 70 2.34 2.04 -12.17
CA ALA A 70 2.40 1.87 -13.61
C ALA A 70 1.01 1.90 -14.25
N SER A 71 -0.01 1.34 -13.58
CA SER A 71 -1.39 1.35 -14.06
C SER A 71 -2.04 2.73 -13.96
N ALA A 72 -1.86 3.44 -12.86
CA ALA A 72 -2.38 4.79 -12.68
C ALA A 72 -1.74 5.75 -13.71
N LEU A 73 -0.43 5.62 -13.94
CA LEU A 73 0.27 6.37 -14.98
C LEU A 73 -0.25 6.02 -16.38
N TYR A 74 -0.44 4.72 -16.67
CA TYR A 74 -1.06 4.27 -17.91
C TYR A 74 -2.46 4.87 -18.11
N ASP A 75 -3.32 4.84 -17.09
CA ASP A 75 -4.68 5.38 -17.16
C ASP A 75 -4.68 6.90 -17.37
N GLN A 76 -3.77 7.64 -16.70
CA GLN A 76 -3.59 9.07 -16.93
C GLN A 76 -3.17 9.38 -18.38
N LEU A 77 -2.23 8.61 -18.93
CA LEU A 77 -1.78 8.78 -20.33
C LEU A 77 -2.89 8.41 -21.32
N VAL A 78 -3.66 7.36 -21.04
CA VAL A 78 -4.83 6.99 -21.85
C VAL A 78 -5.87 8.10 -21.83
N GLU A 79 -6.21 8.63 -20.65
CA GLU A 79 -7.14 9.75 -20.53
C GLU A 79 -6.64 11.00 -21.27
N ALA A 80 -5.37 11.36 -21.11
CA ALA A 80 -4.74 12.47 -21.83
C ALA A 80 -4.78 12.26 -23.35
N SER A 81 -4.57 11.03 -23.83
CA SER A 81 -4.63 10.70 -25.27
C SER A 81 -6.05 10.78 -25.86
N GLN A 82 -7.08 10.61 -25.02
CA GLN A 82 -8.49 10.54 -25.44
C GLN A 82 -9.25 11.85 -25.22
N LYS A 83 -8.80 12.71 -24.29
CA LYS A 83 -9.52 13.91 -23.86
C LYS A 83 -8.59 15.13 -23.78
N GLY A 84 -9.18 16.33 -23.77
CA GLY A 84 -8.47 17.57 -23.48
C GLY A 84 -7.41 17.97 -24.52
N ARG A 85 -6.33 18.63 -24.07
CA ARG A 85 -5.35 19.30 -24.93
C ARG A 85 -4.48 18.35 -25.79
N TYR A 86 -4.50 17.05 -25.51
CA TYR A 86 -3.70 16.04 -26.21
C TYR A 86 -4.52 15.01 -26.99
N GLN A 87 -5.84 15.20 -27.07
CA GLN A 87 -6.73 14.28 -27.77
C GLN A 87 -6.23 13.98 -29.20
N GLY A 88 -5.98 12.69 -29.47
CA GLY A 88 -5.58 12.18 -30.78
C GLY A 88 -4.15 12.53 -31.21
N LYS A 89 -3.33 13.14 -30.35
CA LYS A 89 -1.93 13.48 -30.69
C LYS A 89 -0.97 12.31 -30.58
N PHE A 90 -1.28 11.36 -29.71
CA PHE A 90 -0.59 10.09 -29.51
C PHE A 90 -1.60 9.01 -29.10
N ARG A 91 -1.17 7.74 -29.07
CA ARG A 91 -1.90 6.60 -28.51
C ARG A 91 -1.03 5.89 -27.47
N VAL A 92 -1.67 5.19 -26.54
CA VAL A 92 -0.98 4.36 -25.55
C VAL A 92 -1.18 2.88 -25.88
N VAL A 93 -0.10 2.11 -25.91
CA VAL A 93 -0.11 0.67 -26.12
C VAL A 93 -0.78 0.00 -24.92
N SER A 94 -1.75 -0.89 -25.18
CA SER A 94 -2.46 -1.58 -24.10
C SER A 94 -1.52 -2.37 -23.19
N GLN A 95 -1.77 -2.35 -21.89
CA GLN A 95 -1.00 -3.13 -20.91
C GLN A 95 -0.92 -4.63 -21.25
N ARG A 96 -1.99 -5.18 -21.86
CA ARG A 96 -2.02 -6.57 -22.33
C ARG A 96 -1.00 -6.81 -23.45
N SER A 97 -0.92 -5.91 -24.43
CA SER A 97 0.06 -6.01 -25.51
C SER A 97 1.48 -5.93 -24.98
N MET A 98 1.76 -4.96 -24.09
CA MET A 98 3.05 -4.83 -23.42
C MET A 98 3.44 -6.11 -22.65
N SER A 99 2.51 -6.63 -21.83
CA SER A 99 2.75 -7.86 -21.06
C SER A 99 3.02 -9.09 -21.95
N VAL A 100 2.35 -9.18 -23.11
CA VAL A 100 2.57 -10.26 -24.08
C VAL A 100 3.94 -10.13 -24.74
N ALA A 101 4.35 -8.91 -25.13
CA ALA A 101 5.66 -8.66 -25.73
C ALA A 101 6.82 -8.97 -24.76
N MET A 102 6.71 -8.52 -23.49
CA MET A 102 7.68 -8.87 -22.45
C MET A 102 7.80 -10.39 -22.29
N ARG A 103 6.66 -11.08 -22.16
CA ARG A 103 6.64 -12.54 -21.99
C ARG A 103 7.17 -13.30 -23.19
N SER A 104 6.85 -12.90 -24.42
CA SER A 104 7.28 -13.60 -25.63
C SER A 104 8.79 -13.49 -25.86
N ARG A 105 9.40 -12.41 -25.37
CA ARG A 105 10.85 -12.16 -25.44
C ARG A 105 11.63 -12.64 -24.22
N GLY A 106 10.93 -13.12 -23.18
CA GLY A 106 11.57 -13.45 -21.90
C GLY A 106 12.14 -12.23 -21.19
N ILE A 107 11.64 -11.03 -21.52
CA ILE A 107 12.06 -9.77 -20.91
C ILE A 107 11.33 -9.63 -19.58
N THR A 108 12.12 -9.56 -18.51
CA THR A 108 11.66 -9.27 -17.16
C THR A 108 11.95 -7.81 -16.81
N VAL A 109 11.45 -7.34 -15.67
CA VAL A 109 11.69 -5.98 -15.20
C VAL A 109 13.18 -5.70 -14.95
N ASP A 110 13.94 -6.73 -14.59
CA ASP A 110 15.39 -6.66 -14.36
C ASP A 110 16.17 -6.40 -15.66
N ASN A 111 15.55 -6.67 -16.81
CA ASN A 111 16.16 -6.47 -18.13
C ASN A 111 15.86 -5.09 -18.70
N LEU A 112 15.06 -4.25 -18.04
CA LEU A 112 14.68 -2.93 -18.55
C LEU A 112 15.80 -1.89 -18.42
N SER A 113 16.85 -2.20 -17.64
CA SER A 113 18.09 -1.44 -17.66
C SER A 113 18.98 -1.76 -18.88
N ASP A 114 18.67 -2.82 -19.65
CA ASP A 114 19.39 -3.16 -20.89
C ASP A 114 18.75 -2.43 -22.10
N PRO A 115 19.49 -1.49 -22.71
CA PRO A 115 19.09 -0.75 -23.91
C PRO A 115 18.52 -1.60 -25.04
N ASP A 116 19.14 -2.76 -25.29
CA ASP A 116 18.79 -3.59 -26.43
C ASP A 116 17.47 -4.31 -26.19
N GLN A 117 17.13 -4.61 -24.94
CA GLN A 117 15.84 -5.18 -24.56
C GLN A 117 14.72 -4.15 -24.70
N VAL A 118 14.96 -2.90 -24.30
CA VAL A 118 13.99 -1.80 -24.47
C VAL A 118 13.74 -1.53 -25.96
N ARG A 119 14.78 -1.56 -26.80
CA ARG A 119 14.65 -1.48 -28.27
C ARG A 119 13.82 -2.60 -28.87
N VAL A 120 14.04 -3.83 -28.42
CA VAL A 120 13.27 -4.99 -28.87
C VAL A 120 11.79 -4.82 -28.50
N LEU A 121 11.49 -4.38 -27.27
CA LEU A 121 10.12 -4.09 -26.86
C LEU A 121 9.47 -2.98 -27.69
N ALA A 122 10.17 -1.86 -27.89
CA ALA A 122 9.65 -0.73 -28.67
C ALA A 122 9.31 -1.16 -30.10
N ARG A 123 10.19 -1.93 -30.74
CA ARG A 123 9.97 -2.46 -32.09
C ARG A 123 8.77 -3.41 -32.16
N ASP A 124 8.65 -4.34 -31.21
CA ASP A 124 7.55 -5.31 -31.18
C ASP A 124 6.18 -4.64 -30.96
N LEU A 125 6.17 -3.49 -30.28
CA LEU A 125 4.95 -2.74 -29.95
C LEU A 125 4.66 -1.58 -30.91
N GLU A 126 5.54 -1.34 -31.89
CA GLU A 126 5.53 -0.15 -32.75
C GLU A 126 5.43 1.15 -31.92
N ALA A 127 6.16 1.19 -30.81
CA ALA A 127 6.21 2.30 -29.88
C ALA A 127 7.38 3.22 -30.22
N ASP A 128 7.11 4.53 -30.26
CA ASP A 128 8.15 5.55 -30.41
C ASP A 128 8.89 5.75 -29.08
N GLU A 129 8.24 5.43 -27.95
CA GLU A 129 8.76 5.64 -26.61
C GLU A 129 8.30 4.52 -25.66
N VAL A 130 9.22 4.02 -24.82
CA VAL A 130 8.92 3.10 -23.73
C VAL A 130 9.08 3.84 -22.41
N ILE A 131 8.02 3.85 -21.60
CA ILE A 131 7.96 4.51 -20.31
C ILE A 131 8.06 3.44 -19.22
N ALA A 132 9.05 3.60 -18.35
CA ALA A 132 9.24 2.75 -17.18
C ALA A 132 9.27 3.62 -15.92
N VAL A 133 8.75 3.09 -14.82
CA VAL A 133 8.79 3.76 -13.52
C VAL A 133 9.86 3.06 -12.71
N PHE A 134 10.80 3.82 -12.15
CA PHE A 134 11.90 3.34 -11.33
C PHE A 134 11.70 3.79 -9.89
N ARG A 135 12.17 3.02 -8.91
CA ARG A 135 12.34 3.50 -7.53
C ARG A 135 13.78 3.92 -7.32
N ASP A 136 13.96 5.15 -6.85
CA ASP A 136 15.25 5.66 -6.40
C ASP A 136 15.46 5.28 -4.91
N GLU A 137 16.45 4.44 -4.63
CA GLU A 137 16.89 4.14 -3.26
C GLU A 137 18.03 5.03 -2.77
N GLN A 138 18.77 5.70 -3.66
CA GLN A 138 19.93 6.52 -3.31
C GLN A 138 19.53 7.68 -2.41
N ILE A 139 18.36 8.28 -2.64
CA ILE A 139 17.88 9.41 -1.84
C ILE A 139 17.68 9.03 -0.38
N ASN A 140 17.22 7.82 -0.08
CA ASN A 140 17.05 7.39 1.31
C ASN A 140 18.40 7.29 2.01
N GLN A 141 19.43 6.81 1.31
CA GLN A 141 20.79 6.72 1.84
C GLN A 141 21.46 8.09 1.99
N GLU A 142 21.29 9.00 1.02
CA GLU A 142 21.80 10.37 1.10
C GLU A 142 21.13 11.18 2.22
N GLN A 143 19.81 11.04 2.40
CA GLN A 143 19.11 11.70 3.51
C GLN A 143 19.58 11.17 4.88
N GLU A 144 19.85 9.87 5.00
CA GLU A 144 20.47 9.32 6.19
C GLU A 144 21.89 9.85 6.42
N HIS A 145 22.68 10.01 5.35
CA HIS A 145 24.04 10.55 5.45
C HIS A 145 24.06 12.02 5.86
N ILE A 146 23.22 12.86 5.26
CA ILE A 146 23.07 14.29 5.60
C ILE A 146 22.66 14.47 7.07
N ARG A 147 21.78 13.58 7.59
CA ARG A 147 21.38 13.60 9.00
C ARG A 147 22.49 13.20 9.95
N ARG A 148 23.32 12.21 9.58
CA ARG A 148 24.50 11.83 10.37
C ARG A 148 25.52 12.98 10.43
N ASP A 149 25.72 13.67 9.32
CA ASP A 149 26.72 14.73 9.20
C ASP A 149 26.27 16.05 9.85
N SER A 150 24.95 16.29 10.00
CA SER A 150 24.42 17.52 10.60
C SER A 150 24.52 17.58 12.13
N GLY A 151 24.98 16.51 12.79
CA GLY A 151 25.14 16.47 14.25
C GLY A 151 23.83 16.58 15.04
N GLN A 152 22.67 16.44 14.38
CA GLN A 152 21.39 16.25 15.06
C GLN A 152 21.33 14.81 15.60
N GLU A 153 21.96 14.60 16.76
CA GLU A 153 21.81 13.38 17.54
C GLU A 153 20.38 13.29 18.10
N GLU A 154 19.41 12.81 17.31
CA GLU A 154 18.28 12.11 17.90
C GLU A 154 18.82 10.77 18.46
N PRO A 155 18.39 10.35 19.67
CA PRO A 155 18.95 9.18 20.33
C PRO A 155 18.76 7.94 19.46
N VAL A 156 19.89 7.38 19.02
CA VAL A 156 19.99 6.18 18.19
C VAL A 156 19.61 4.95 19.03
N GLY A 157 18.31 4.72 19.16
CA GLY A 157 17.80 3.35 19.24
C GLY A 157 17.78 2.71 17.85
N PRO A 158 17.66 1.37 17.73
CA PRO A 158 17.56 0.66 16.45
C PRO A 158 16.22 0.90 15.72
N ARG A 159 15.71 2.14 15.73
CA ARG A 159 14.43 2.52 15.14
C ARG A 159 14.70 3.41 13.94
N ALA A 160 14.54 2.80 12.76
CA ALA A 160 14.78 3.37 11.44
C ALA A 160 14.20 4.77 11.28
N ALA A 161 14.93 5.64 10.56
CA ALA A 161 14.39 6.86 10.00
C ALA A 161 13.12 6.51 9.21
N ARG A 162 11.97 7.08 9.60
CA ARG A 162 10.70 6.81 8.93
C ARG A 162 10.73 7.48 7.56
N VAL A 163 10.71 6.68 6.49
CA VAL A 163 10.56 7.16 5.12
C VAL A 163 9.16 7.78 4.98
N VAL A 164 9.11 9.09 4.76
CA VAL A 164 7.88 9.90 4.70
C VAL A 164 7.32 9.97 3.28
N SER A 165 8.14 9.68 2.28
CA SER A 165 7.75 9.68 0.87
C SER A 165 8.49 8.62 0.09
N ASP A 166 7.81 8.01 -0.88
CA ASP A 166 8.46 7.18 -1.87
C ASP A 166 8.93 8.06 -3.04
N HIS A 167 10.20 7.95 -3.39
CA HIS A 167 10.77 8.59 -4.57
C HIS A 167 10.70 7.62 -5.75
N LEU A 168 9.96 8.01 -6.78
CA LEU A 168 9.80 7.27 -8.01
C LEU A 168 10.31 8.14 -9.15
N ASP A 169 11.22 7.63 -9.96
CA ASP A 169 11.67 8.31 -11.16
C ASP A 169 10.92 7.70 -12.35
N VAL A 170 10.09 8.49 -13.01
CA VAL A 170 9.42 8.06 -14.25
C VAL A 170 10.32 8.45 -15.40
N GLU A 171 10.88 7.46 -16.07
CA GLU A 171 11.77 7.67 -17.20
C GLU A 171 11.08 7.31 -18.50
N SER A 172 11.21 8.19 -19.49
CA SER A 172 10.93 7.82 -20.87
C SER A 172 12.20 7.55 -21.63
N ILE A 173 12.28 6.36 -22.22
CA ILE A 173 13.47 5.90 -22.93
C ILE A 173 13.20 6.00 -24.43
N ASP A 174 14.04 6.78 -25.13
CA ASP A 174 14.11 6.75 -26.60
C ASP A 174 14.77 5.43 -27.01
N PRO A 175 14.06 4.52 -27.70
CA PRO A 175 14.66 3.26 -28.12
C PRO A 175 15.80 3.46 -29.13
N GLU A 176 15.75 4.46 -30.01
CA GLU A 176 16.81 4.69 -31.00
C GLU A 176 18.10 5.21 -30.32
N GLN A 177 17.96 6.25 -29.50
CA GLN A 177 19.11 6.90 -28.86
C GLN A 177 19.59 6.20 -27.61
N ASN A 178 18.72 5.40 -26.98
CA ASN A 178 18.93 4.82 -25.66
C ASN A 178 19.37 5.86 -24.63
N THR A 179 18.62 6.96 -24.58
CA THR A 179 18.78 8.02 -23.61
C THR A 179 17.45 8.24 -22.94
N ALA A 180 17.48 8.49 -21.62
CA ALA A 180 16.31 9.02 -20.94
C ALA A 180 16.05 10.42 -21.52
N LEU A 181 14.96 10.56 -22.28
CA LEU A 181 14.54 11.85 -22.83
C LEU A 181 13.94 12.73 -21.73
N PHE A 182 13.35 12.08 -20.74
CA PHE A 182 12.62 12.72 -19.66
C PHE A 182 12.69 11.84 -18.42
N THR A 183 13.03 12.47 -17.29
CA THR A 183 12.98 11.87 -15.97
C THR A 183 12.16 12.80 -15.09
N GLU A 184 10.97 12.37 -14.67
CA GLU A 184 10.18 13.08 -13.67
C GLU A 184 10.23 12.33 -12.35
N ARG A 185 10.65 13.04 -11.32
CA ARG A 185 10.61 12.52 -9.96
C ARG A 185 9.22 12.72 -9.38
N VAL A 186 8.50 11.63 -9.19
CA VAL A 186 7.24 11.58 -8.46
C VAL A 186 7.54 11.25 -7.01
N ILE A 187 7.23 12.20 -6.13
CA ILE A 187 7.29 12.00 -4.68
C ILE A 187 5.89 11.63 -4.22
N GLU A 188 5.69 10.36 -3.87
CA GLU A 188 4.41 9.94 -3.31
C GLU A 188 4.43 10.07 -1.80
N PRO A 189 3.64 10.99 -1.22
CA PRO A 189 3.56 11.11 0.22
C PRO A 189 2.97 9.83 0.82
N ARG A 190 3.53 9.40 1.95
CA ARG A 190 3.06 8.23 2.67
C ARG A 190 1.92 8.62 3.61
N THR A 191 0.71 8.13 3.33
CA THR A 191 -0.47 8.33 4.19
C THR A 191 -0.54 7.26 5.31
N LEU A 192 -1.39 7.49 6.31
CA LEU A 192 -1.71 6.53 7.36
C LEU A 192 -2.39 5.28 6.78
N ALA A 193 -3.40 5.44 5.92
CA ALA A 193 -4.05 4.33 5.21
C ALA A 193 -3.02 3.49 4.45
N THR A 194 -2.12 4.19 3.76
CA THR A 194 -1.05 3.57 3.03
C THR A 194 -0.13 2.78 3.95
N ALA A 195 0.38 3.40 5.01
CA ALA A 195 1.22 2.72 6.00
C ALA A 195 0.53 1.47 6.58
N ALA A 196 -0.79 1.55 6.79
CA ALA A 196 -1.57 0.42 7.28
C ALA A 196 -1.59 -0.75 6.36
N TYR A 197 -1.88 -0.46 5.10
CA TYR A 197 -1.95 -1.45 4.08
C TYR A 197 -0.63 -2.19 3.88
N GLN A 198 0.50 -1.55 4.21
CA GLN A 198 1.84 -2.16 4.17
C GLN A 198 2.18 -2.96 5.42
N GLY A 199 1.28 -3.05 6.40
CA GLY A 199 1.51 -3.83 7.59
C GLY A 199 2.11 -3.08 8.77
N GLU A 200 2.17 -1.74 8.73
CA GLU A 200 2.49 -0.98 9.94
C GLU A 200 1.40 -1.14 11.01
N SER A 201 1.75 -0.78 12.24
CA SER A 201 0.92 -0.93 13.43
C SER A 201 1.23 0.18 14.44
N TRP A 202 0.19 0.78 15.00
CA TRP A 202 0.11 2.09 15.65
C TRP A 202 -1.33 2.36 16.13
N GLU A 203 -1.41 3.05 17.26
CA GLU A 203 -2.62 3.72 17.70
C GLU A 203 -2.39 5.21 17.51
N ILE A 204 -3.23 5.84 16.71
CA ILE A 204 -3.12 7.26 16.42
C ILE A 204 -3.97 8.03 17.42
N ARG A 205 -5.19 7.54 17.68
CA ARG A 205 -6.22 8.26 18.43
C ARG A 205 -7.09 7.33 19.25
N ARG A 206 -7.65 7.86 20.34
CA ARG A 206 -8.54 7.12 21.23
C ARG A 206 -9.61 8.06 21.80
N TRP A 207 -10.81 7.53 22.04
CA TRP A 207 -11.77 8.18 22.92
C TRP A 207 -11.37 8.00 24.39
N GLN A 208 -11.46 9.07 25.16
CA GLN A 208 -11.27 9.09 26.60
C GLN A 208 -12.42 9.84 27.27
N PRO A 209 -12.62 9.67 28.59
CA PRO A 209 -13.48 10.58 29.35
C PRO A 209 -13.01 12.02 29.12
N GLY A 210 -13.88 12.86 28.54
CA GLY A 210 -13.56 14.25 28.20
C GLY A 210 -13.28 14.51 26.71
N GLY A 211 -13.25 13.48 25.87
CA GLY A 211 -13.26 13.65 24.42
C GLY A 211 -12.29 12.75 23.66
N PHE A 212 -12.04 13.14 22.42
CA PHE A 212 -11.17 12.42 21.51
C PHE A 212 -9.74 12.94 21.61
N VAL A 213 -8.76 12.06 21.83
CA VAL A 213 -7.36 12.44 22.08
C VAL A 213 -6.40 11.79 21.10
N ASN A 214 -5.35 12.52 20.74
CA ASN A 214 -4.21 11.97 20.01
C ASN A 214 -3.30 11.17 20.96
N ARG A 215 -2.93 9.98 20.52
CA ARG A 215 -2.01 9.07 21.22
C ARG A 215 -0.72 8.89 20.44
N GLY A 216 -0.85 8.79 19.11
CA GLY A 216 0.24 8.48 18.20
C GLY A 216 0.96 9.67 17.59
N ILE A 217 0.37 10.86 17.60
CA ILE A 217 0.89 12.04 16.92
C ILE A 217 1.69 12.89 17.91
N ARG A 218 2.85 13.42 17.50
CA ARG A 218 3.65 14.36 18.30
C ARG A 218 2.87 15.66 18.57
N ASP A 219 3.14 16.31 19.69
CA ASP A 219 2.52 17.59 20.04
C ASP A 219 2.83 18.68 19.01
N GLY A 220 1.92 19.65 18.85
CA GLY A 220 2.09 20.80 17.95
C GLY A 220 1.61 20.57 16.51
N VAL A 221 1.13 19.37 16.17
CA VAL A 221 0.49 19.09 14.88
C VAL A 221 -1.03 19.17 15.03
N GLU A 222 -1.70 19.77 14.04
CA GLU A 222 -3.16 19.87 14.04
C GLU A 222 -3.79 18.48 14.23
N PRO A 223 -4.66 18.32 15.25
CA PRO A 223 -4.87 17.00 15.81
C PRO A 223 -5.76 16.08 14.96
N PHE A 224 -6.65 16.67 14.18
CA PHE A 224 -7.75 15.98 13.53
C PHE A 224 -7.94 16.47 12.10
N GLY A 225 -8.25 15.54 11.22
CA GLY A 225 -8.47 15.78 9.81
C GLY A 225 -8.63 14.48 9.07
N ILE A 226 -9.24 14.54 7.90
CA ILE A 226 -9.56 13.38 7.05
C ILE A 226 -8.96 13.58 5.67
N GLY A 227 -8.60 12.46 5.05
CA GLY A 227 -8.03 12.44 3.72
C GLY A 227 -6.50 12.45 3.71
N PRO A 228 -5.90 12.17 2.55
CA PRO A 228 -4.47 11.97 2.33
C PRO A 228 -3.55 13.09 2.78
N GLU A 229 -3.92 14.37 2.63
CA GLU A 229 -3.07 15.48 3.09
C GLU A 229 -2.89 15.40 4.61
N TRP A 230 -4.01 15.25 5.32
CA TRP A 230 -4.04 15.06 6.77
C TRP A 230 -3.35 13.78 7.19
N GLU A 231 -3.65 12.67 6.52
CA GLU A 231 -3.02 11.40 6.80
C GLU A 231 -1.51 11.44 6.55
N THR A 232 -1.04 12.14 5.53
CA THR A 232 0.40 12.35 5.26
C THR A 232 1.03 13.14 6.40
N LEU A 233 0.41 14.27 6.78
CA LEU A 233 0.88 15.11 7.89
C LEU A 233 0.94 14.30 9.19
N HIS A 234 -0.10 13.54 9.50
CA HIS A 234 -0.19 12.73 10.72
C HIS A 234 0.76 11.53 10.70
N TYR A 235 1.01 10.94 9.53
CA TYR A 235 1.99 9.87 9.36
C TYR A 235 3.41 10.40 9.55
N ALA A 236 3.74 11.57 8.97
CA ALA A 236 5.02 12.25 9.18
C ALA A 236 5.23 12.62 10.66
N ALA A 237 4.15 13.00 11.34
CA ALA A 237 4.15 13.35 12.76
C ALA A 237 3.99 12.15 13.71
N LEU A 238 3.91 10.94 13.18
CA LEU A 238 3.68 9.74 13.97
C LEU A 238 4.91 9.46 14.84
N ARG A 239 4.67 9.32 16.13
CA ARG A 239 5.67 8.96 17.13
C ARG A 239 6.35 7.63 16.75
N SER A 240 7.66 7.57 16.93
CA SER A 240 8.48 6.37 16.68
C SER A 240 8.52 5.43 17.89
N ASP A 241 8.08 5.91 19.06
CA ASP A 241 8.10 5.17 20.32
C ASP A 241 6.80 4.42 20.63
N LEU A 242 5.86 4.37 19.68
CA LEU A 242 4.58 3.70 19.87
C LEU A 242 4.76 2.18 20.02
N ASP A 243 4.11 1.64 21.04
CA ASP A 243 3.93 0.20 21.15
C ASP A 243 3.00 -0.29 20.04
N HIS A 244 3.25 -1.51 19.58
CA HIS A 244 2.33 -2.20 18.70
C HIS A 244 0.96 -2.32 19.40
N PRO A 245 -0.18 -1.97 18.76
CA PRO A 245 -1.47 -1.89 19.44
C PRO A 245 -1.94 -3.20 20.06
N TYR A 246 -1.49 -4.34 19.51
CA TYR A 246 -1.74 -5.66 20.12
C TYR A 246 -1.23 -5.76 21.58
N SER A 247 -0.07 -5.18 21.87
CA SER A 247 0.53 -5.11 23.22
C SER A 247 0.30 -3.81 23.96
N ALA A 248 -0.17 -2.76 23.29
CA ALA A 248 -0.35 -1.46 23.89
C ALA A 248 -1.43 -1.50 24.97
N ALA A 249 -1.09 -1.04 26.17
CA ALA A 249 -2.04 -1.01 27.27
C ALA A 249 -3.24 -0.09 26.94
N GLY A 250 -4.44 -0.64 27.14
CA GLY A 250 -5.70 0.08 26.95
C GLY A 250 -6.09 0.38 25.51
N PHE A 251 -5.38 -0.16 24.50
CA PHE A 251 -5.88 -0.09 23.12
C PHE A 251 -7.23 -0.83 23.05
N PRO A 252 -8.32 -0.15 22.66
CA PRO A 252 -9.67 -0.66 22.89
C PRO A 252 -10.15 -1.63 21.79
N TYR A 253 -9.34 -1.90 20.78
CA TYR A 253 -9.72 -2.80 19.69
C TYR A 253 -8.90 -4.08 19.74
N ARG A 254 -9.53 -5.21 19.41
CA ARG A 254 -8.85 -6.51 19.37
C ARG A 254 -8.99 -7.16 18.00
N LEU A 255 -7.91 -7.77 17.57
CA LEU A 255 -7.79 -8.62 16.39
C LEU A 255 -7.16 -9.93 16.85
N ASP A 256 -7.94 -11.00 16.79
CA ASP A 256 -7.56 -12.34 17.22
C ASP A 256 -7.73 -13.30 16.04
N VAL A 257 -6.89 -14.34 15.96
CA VAL A 257 -6.99 -15.39 14.93
C VAL A 257 -7.31 -16.72 15.61
N TYR A 258 -8.26 -17.47 15.04
CA TYR A 258 -8.72 -18.74 15.59
C TYR A 258 -8.58 -19.86 14.58
N VAL A 259 -8.09 -21.01 15.02
CA VAL A 259 -8.16 -22.27 14.28
C VAL A 259 -9.10 -23.19 15.05
N GLY A 260 -10.23 -23.57 14.45
CA GLY A 260 -11.34 -24.16 15.20
C GLY A 260 -11.91 -23.15 16.21
N ASP A 261 -11.82 -23.47 17.51
CA ASP A 261 -12.25 -22.62 18.62
C ASP A 261 -11.09 -22.11 19.49
N GLU A 262 -9.85 -22.46 19.14
CA GLU A 262 -8.65 -22.04 19.86
C GLU A 262 -8.09 -20.74 19.28
N VAL A 263 -7.71 -19.81 20.17
CA VAL A 263 -6.97 -18.60 19.80
C VAL A 263 -5.53 -18.98 19.48
N ARG A 264 -5.04 -18.51 18.34
CA ARG A 264 -3.61 -18.55 18.02
C ARG A 264 -2.96 -17.27 18.53
N GLU A 265 -2.36 -17.35 19.71
CA GLU A 265 -1.71 -16.21 20.37
C GLU A 265 -0.55 -15.65 19.52
N PRO A 266 -0.63 -14.38 19.06
CA PRO A 266 0.45 -13.72 18.35
C PRO A 266 1.72 -13.63 19.21
N ARG A 267 2.86 -14.00 18.63
CA ARG A 267 4.18 -13.86 19.24
C ARG A 267 4.91 -12.66 18.65
N ARG A 268 5.54 -11.87 19.50
CA ARG A 268 6.40 -10.78 19.06
C ARG A 268 7.72 -11.35 18.54
N LEU A 269 8.05 -11.07 17.28
CA LEU A 269 9.33 -11.40 16.66
C LEU A 269 10.06 -10.13 16.24
N ASN A 270 11.38 -10.12 16.35
CA ASN A 270 12.21 -9.05 15.80
C ASN A 270 12.54 -9.39 14.34
N THR A 271 12.21 -8.48 13.44
CA THR A 271 12.54 -8.51 12.02
C THR A 271 13.57 -7.42 11.72
N ASP A 272 14.12 -7.44 10.51
CA ASP A 272 15.06 -6.40 10.05
C ASP A 272 14.39 -5.02 9.94
N PHE A 273 13.05 -4.98 9.93
CA PHE A 273 12.23 -3.76 9.86
C PHE A 273 11.61 -3.37 11.21
N GLY A 274 12.02 -3.99 12.31
CA GLY A 274 11.51 -3.73 13.66
C GLY A 274 10.80 -4.93 14.28
N SER A 275 9.95 -4.72 15.29
CA SER A 275 9.21 -5.82 15.90
C SER A 275 7.85 -6.04 15.24
N ALA A 276 7.54 -7.27 14.86
CA ALA A 276 6.27 -7.68 14.28
C ALA A 276 5.55 -8.68 15.19
N TYR A 277 4.22 -8.74 15.12
CA TYR A 277 3.43 -9.79 15.77
C TYR A 277 3.08 -10.87 14.75
N VAL A 278 3.46 -12.11 15.06
CA VAL A 278 3.31 -13.25 14.17
C VAL A 278 2.43 -14.31 14.82
N VAL A 279 1.39 -14.72 14.11
CA VAL A 279 0.48 -15.81 14.47
C VAL A 279 0.93 -17.08 13.77
N GLU A 280 0.89 -18.19 14.50
CA GLU A 280 1.11 -19.50 13.90
C GLU A 280 -0.12 -19.94 13.10
N LEU A 281 0.03 -20.10 11.79
CA LEU A 281 -0.92 -20.79 10.93
C LEU A 281 -0.18 -21.72 9.97
N ASN A 282 -0.59 -22.97 9.91
CA ASN A 282 0.04 -24.02 9.12
C ASN A 282 -0.74 -24.27 7.82
N PRO A 283 -0.08 -24.76 6.75
CA PRO A 283 -0.77 -25.13 5.52
C PRO A 283 -1.95 -26.08 5.77
N GLY A 284 -3.11 -25.74 5.21
CA GLY A 284 -4.35 -26.50 5.40
C GLY A 284 -5.22 -26.04 6.56
N ASP A 285 -4.71 -25.22 7.49
CA ASP A 285 -5.50 -24.65 8.58
C ASP A 285 -6.69 -23.85 8.01
N VAL A 286 -7.88 -24.11 8.55
CA VAL A 286 -9.07 -23.29 8.32
C VAL A 286 -9.27 -22.41 9.53
N TYR A 287 -9.29 -21.09 9.31
CA TYR A 287 -9.27 -20.13 10.41
C TYR A 287 -10.39 -19.09 10.30
N LYS A 288 -10.68 -18.43 11.42
CA LYS A 288 -11.62 -17.31 11.51
C LYS A 288 -10.95 -16.16 12.26
N ILE A 289 -11.33 -14.94 11.92
CA ILE A 289 -10.78 -13.72 12.51
C ILE A 289 -11.81 -13.18 13.51
N GLY A 290 -11.41 -13.03 14.77
CA GLY A 290 -12.21 -12.37 15.80
C GLY A 290 -11.84 -10.90 15.88
N ILE A 291 -12.82 -10.01 15.69
CA ILE A 291 -12.68 -8.57 15.90
C ILE A 291 -13.58 -8.09 17.03
N ARG A 292 -13.10 -7.14 17.83
CA ARG A 292 -13.83 -6.61 19.00
C ARG A 292 -13.58 -5.12 19.17
N ASN A 293 -14.58 -4.42 19.68
CA ASN A 293 -14.49 -3.01 20.08
C ASN A 293 -14.91 -2.85 21.54
N ASP A 294 -13.94 -2.59 22.42
CA ASP A 294 -14.13 -2.34 23.85
C ASP A 294 -14.34 -0.86 24.17
N SER A 295 -14.36 0.02 23.16
CA SER A 295 -14.63 1.45 23.36
C SER A 295 -16.12 1.75 23.55
N GLU A 296 -16.44 2.92 24.08
CA GLU A 296 -17.82 3.41 24.27
C GLU A 296 -18.47 3.92 22.99
N ARG A 297 -17.76 3.92 21.85
CA ARG A 297 -18.25 4.44 20.57
C ARG A 297 -18.22 3.35 19.51
N PRO A 298 -19.15 3.38 18.53
CA PRO A 298 -19.08 2.45 17.42
C PRO A 298 -17.85 2.77 16.57
N VAL A 299 -17.30 1.74 15.91
CA VAL A 299 -16.19 1.90 14.95
C VAL A 299 -16.47 1.15 13.67
N TYR A 300 -15.93 1.66 12.58
CA TYR A 300 -15.79 0.89 11.34
C TYR A 300 -14.44 0.18 11.32
N VAL A 301 -14.42 -1.02 10.73
CA VAL A 301 -13.21 -1.81 10.53
C VAL A 301 -13.11 -2.23 9.08
N ALA A 302 -12.07 -1.76 8.39
CA ALA A 302 -11.64 -2.36 7.14
C ALA A 302 -10.73 -3.55 7.46
N LEU A 303 -11.11 -4.75 7.02
CA LEU A 303 -10.34 -5.96 7.26
C LEU A 303 -9.75 -6.48 5.95
N TYR A 304 -8.44 -6.69 5.97
CA TYR A 304 -7.65 -7.19 4.87
C TYR A 304 -6.98 -8.49 5.26
N VAL A 305 -6.97 -9.45 4.33
CA VAL A 305 -6.18 -10.66 4.41
C VAL A 305 -5.38 -10.73 3.13
N ASP A 306 -4.07 -10.89 3.25
CA ASP A 306 -3.14 -10.86 2.13
C ASP A 306 -3.25 -9.60 1.26
N GLY A 307 -3.58 -8.46 1.86
CA GLY A 307 -3.84 -7.20 1.17
C GLY A 307 -5.19 -7.14 0.44
N LEU A 308 -5.97 -8.22 0.35
CA LEU A 308 -7.31 -8.15 -0.23
C LEU A 308 -8.35 -7.80 0.82
N SER A 309 -9.28 -6.91 0.48
CA SER A 309 -10.44 -6.66 1.32
C SER A 309 -11.23 -7.95 1.48
N VAL A 310 -11.56 -8.32 2.71
CA VAL A 310 -12.31 -9.56 2.99
C VAL A 310 -13.70 -9.57 2.34
N ILE A 311 -14.27 -8.39 2.06
CA ILE A 311 -15.53 -8.23 1.35
C ILE A 311 -15.25 -7.98 -0.13
N ASP A 312 -15.80 -8.83 -1.00
CA ASP A 312 -15.62 -8.85 -2.46
C ASP A 312 -14.17 -9.10 -2.95
N GLN A 313 -13.21 -9.37 -2.06
CA GLN A 313 -11.83 -9.72 -2.42
C GLN A 313 -11.15 -8.66 -3.30
N LYS A 314 -11.47 -7.38 -3.08
CA LYS A 314 -10.92 -6.28 -3.87
C LYS A 314 -9.52 -5.90 -3.40
N LEU A 315 -8.63 -5.70 -4.38
CA LEU A 315 -7.37 -5.01 -4.23
C LEU A 315 -7.63 -3.49 -4.24
N VAL A 316 -7.77 -2.89 -3.07
CA VAL A 316 -8.05 -1.45 -2.93
C VAL A 316 -7.45 -0.91 -1.64
N ASP A 317 -6.88 0.28 -1.73
CA ASP A 317 -6.32 1.01 -0.60
C ASP A 317 -7.37 1.24 0.50
N PRO A 318 -7.01 1.21 1.79
CA PRO A 318 -7.91 1.64 2.85
C PRO A 318 -8.50 3.04 2.64
N SER A 319 -7.79 4.00 2.04
CA SER A 319 -8.34 5.34 1.74
C SER A 319 -9.49 5.28 0.72
N ASP A 320 -9.45 4.31 -0.19
CA ASP A 320 -10.35 4.22 -1.35
C ASP A 320 -11.44 3.17 -1.14
N LEU A 321 -11.33 2.39 -0.06
CA LEU A 321 -12.32 1.39 0.30
C LEU A 321 -13.66 2.06 0.59
N GLU A 322 -14.66 1.74 -0.21
CA GLU A 322 -16.02 2.20 0.00
C GLU A 322 -16.59 1.71 1.34
N ILE A 323 -17.42 2.54 1.99
CA ILE A 323 -17.97 2.25 3.32
C ILE A 323 -18.69 0.91 3.44
N ARG A 324 -19.35 0.46 2.36
CA ARG A 324 -20.05 -0.83 2.29
C ARG A 324 -19.15 -2.07 2.42
N ARG A 325 -17.83 -1.88 2.40
CA ARG A 325 -16.82 -2.94 2.64
C ARG A 325 -16.17 -2.86 4.03
N HIS A 326 -16.78 -2.12 4.94
CA HIS A 326 -16.36 -2.06 6.34
C HIS A 326 -17.30 -2.89 7.21
N TRP A 327 -16.73 -3.48 8.26
CA TRP A 327 -17.50 -4.05 9.36
C TRP A 327 -17.81 -2.95 10.37
N MET A 328 -19.07 -2.83 10.77
CA MET A 328 -19.43 -1.99 11.91
C MET A 328 -19.34 -2.82 13.20
N LEU A 329 -18.62 -2.29 14.18
CA LEU A 329 -18.54 -2.84 15.53
C LEU A 329 -19.24 -1.88 16.50
N PRO A 330 -20.35 -2.31 17.14
CA PRO A 330 -20.99 -1.51 18.18
C PRO A 330 -20.04 -1.18 19.35
N PRO A 331 -20.37 -0.15 20.15
CA PRO A 331 -19.71 0.09 21.44
C PRO A 331 -19.69 -1.17 22.30
N GLN A 332 -18.59 -1.39 23.02
CA GLN A 332 -18.43 -2.48 23.99
C GLN A 332 -18.93 -3.82 23.43
N SER A 333 -18.67 -4.05 22.15
CA SER A 333 -19.18 -5.22 21.45
C SER A 333 -18.46 -6.47 21.92
N GLY A 334 -19.21 -7.57 22.01
CA GLY A 334 -18.61 -8.90 22.06
C GLY A 334 -17.79 -9.18 20.81
N ARG A 335 -17.10 -10.32 20.81
CA ARG A 335 -16.28 -10.73 19.67
C ARG A 335 -17.16 -11.05 18.45
N ARG A 336 -16.91 -10.38 17.32
CA ARG A 336 -17.50 -10.67 16.02
C ARG A 336 -16.53 -11.54 15.21
N PHE A 337 -17.01 -12.65 14.67
CA PHE A 337 -16.19 -13.54 13.84
C PHE A 337 -16.40 -13.28 12.36
N VAL A 338 -15.31 -13.01 11.66
CA VAL A 338 -15.23 -12.97 10.19
C VAL A 338 -14.64 -14.29 9.73
N ARG A 339 -15.45 -15.11 9.05
CA ARG A 339 -15.15 -16.55 8.84
C ARG A 339 -14.51 -16.88 7.49
N GLY A 340 -14.45 -15.92 6.57
CA GLY A 340 -13.96 -16.16 5.23
C GLY A 340 -14.07 -14.95 4.32
N TRP A 341 -13.85 -15.19 3.04
CA TRP A 341 -14.01 -14.23 1.95
C TRP A 341 -15.48 -14.06 1.59
N TYR A 342 -16.06 -12.89 1.88
CA TYR A 342 -17.47 -12.64 1.59
C TYR A 342 -17.64 -12.17 0.14
N THR A 343 -18.67 -12.67 -0.53
CA THR A 343 -19.13 -12.15 -1.82
C THR A 343 -20.50 -11.53 -1.63
N VAL A 344 -20.59 -10.21 -1.86
CA VAL A 344 -21.84 -9.48 -1.70
C VAL A 344 -22.74 -9.73 -2.91
N ARG A 345 -23.66 -10.69 -2.79
CA ARG A 345 -24.71 -10.93 -3.78
C ARG A 345 -25.70 -9.77 -3.78
N ARG A 346 -26.22 -9.45 -4.96
CA ARG A 346 -27.19 -8.37 -5.18
C ARG A 346 -28.43 -8.89 -5.91
N ASP A 347 -29.57 -8.26 -5.65
CA ASP A 347 -30.79 -8.44 -6.43
C ASP A 347 -30.71 -7.70 -7.77
N GLU A 348 -31.78 -7.77 -8.56
CA GLU A 348 -31.89 -7.13 -9.88
C GLU A 348 -31.76 -5.59 -9.81
N ASP A 349 -32.14 -4.99 -8.69
CA ASP A 349 -32.02 -3.56 -8.42
C ASP A 349 -30.62 -3.16 -7.91
N GLY A 350 -29.70 -4.12 -7.78
CA GLY A 350 -28.35 -3.90 -7.29
C GLY A 350 -28.25 -3.75 -5.77
N ASN A 351 -29.34 -3.94 -5.03
CA ASN A 351 -29.30 -3.96 -3.57
C ASN A 351 -28.68 -5.28 -3.11
N PRO A 352 -27.87 -5.29 -2.04
CA PRO A 352 -27.33 -6.54 -1.54
C PRO A 352 -28.46 -7.48 -1.10
N LEU A 353 -28.23 -8.80 -1.05
CA LEU A 353 -29.13 -9.82 -0.45
C LEU A 353 -28.83 -10.06 1.04
N GLU A 354 -29.82 -10.40 1.88
CA GLU A 354 -29.55 -10.58 3.33
C GLU A 354 -28.56 -11.72 3.59
N THR A 355 -28.76 -12.84 2.89
CA THR A 355 -27.88 -13.99 2.92
C THR A 355 -26.72 -13.80 1.95
N GLN A 356 -25.52 -13.76 2.51
CA GLN A 356 -24.28 -13.65 1.78
C GLN A 356 -23.54 -14.98 1.73
N LEU A 357 -22.79 -15.18 0.65
CA LEU A 357 -21.90 -16.31 0.52
C LEU A 357 -20.53 -15.92 1.06
N PHE A 358 -19.88 -16.84 1.76
CA PHE A 358 -18.47 -16.71 2.06
C PHE A 358 -17.73 -18.01 1.79
N ASP A 359 -16.49 -17.90 1.33
CA ASP A 359 -15.54 -19.00 1.23
C ASP A 359 -14.63 -18.95 2.47
N GLU A 360 -14.59 -20.01 3.30
CA GLU A 360 -13.77 -20.02 4.53
C GLU A 360 -12.32 -19.62 4.27
N PHE A 361 -11.67 -18.97 5.23
CA PHE A 361 -10.23 -18.75 5.11
C PHE A 361 -9.49 -20.06 5.31
N LYS A 362 -8.69 -20.46 4.31
CA LYS A 362 -7.84 -21.63 4.39
C LYS A 362 -6.43 -21.25 4.03
N VAL A 363 -5.47 -21.54 4.91
CA VAL A 363 -4.06 -21.33 4.60
C VAL A 363 -3.64 -22.29 3.47
N SER A 364 -3.09 -21.72 2.41
CA SER A 364 -2.67 -22.45 1.22
C SER A 364 -1.27 -22.02 0.79
N ASN A 365 -0.70 -22.75 -0.16
CA ASN A 365 0.55 -22.33 -0.79
C ASN A 365 0.33 -20.99 -1.50
N ARG A 366 1.39 -20.19 -1.61
CA ARG A 366 1.40 -18.89 -2.33
C ARG A 366 0.64 -18.93 -3.66
N LYS A 367 0.95 -19.90 -4.53
CA LYS A 367 0.35 -20.05 -5.87
C LYS A 367 -1.15 -20.35 -5.87
N ASP A 368 -1.67 -20.88 -4.77
CA ASP A 368 -3.07 -21.27 -4.59
C ASP A 368 -3.86 -20.21 -3.78
N SER A 369 -3.22 -19.10 -3.41
CA SER A 369 -3.88 -18.04 -2.64
C SER A 369 -4.76 -17.16 -3.52
N VAL A 370 -5.80 -16.56 -2.91
CA VAL A 370 -6.69 -15.63 -3.63
C VAL A 370 -5.91 -14.42 -4.14
N ALA A 371 -5.01 -13.90 -3.32
CA ALA A 371 -4.18 -12.76 -3.63
C ALA A 371 -3.26 -13.03 -4.83
N PHE A 372 -2.55 -14.17 -4.85
CA PHE A 372 -1.71 -14.56 -5.98
C PHE A 372 -2.51 -14.69 -7.28
N GLY A 373 -3.73 -15.27 -7.22
CA GLY A 373 -4.62 -15.36 -8.38
C GLY A 373 -5.04 -14.01 -8.96
N GLN A 374 -4.92 -12.92 -8.19
CA GLN A 374 -5.16 -11.55 -8.63
C GLN A 374 -3.86 -10.79 -8.97
N GLY A 375 -2.72 -11.49 -9.03
CA GLY A 375 -1.40 -10.89 -9.23
C GLY A 375 -0.91 -10.09 -8.02
N PHE A 376 -1.48 -10.33 -6.84
CA PHE A 376 -1.15 -9.63 -5.61
C PHE A 376 -0.38 -10.51 -4.63
N GLU A 377 0.90 -10.19 -4.39
CA GLU A 377 1.76 -11.09 -3.63
C GLU A 377 2.44 -10.42 -2.42
N GLN A 378 2.58 -9.10 -2.44
CA GLN A 378 3.41 -8.40 -1.45
C GLN A 378 2.91 -8.50 -0.01
N ASN A 379 1.59 -8.43 0.21
CA ASN A 379 1.06 -8.58 1.58
C ASN A 379 0.67 -10.02 1.91
N LEU A 380 1.08 -11.03 1.12
CA LEU A 380 0.83 -12.42 1.48
C LEU A 380 1.35 -12.71 2.89
N GLY A 381 0.58 -13.47 3.67
CA GLY A 381 0.94 -13.78 5.05
C GLY A 381 0.60 -12.67 6.03
N MET A 382 -0.38 -11.81 5.74
CA MET A 382 -0.77 -10.68 6.59
C MET A 382 -2.28 -10.61 6.82
N ILE A 383 -2.67 -10.23 8.03
CA ILE A 383 -4.04 -9.90 8.41
C ILE A 383 -4.00 -8.48 9.00
N THR A 384 -4.64 -7.53 8.32
CA THR A 384 -4.63 -6.12 8.72
C THR A 384 -6.04 -5.64 9.01
N ALA A 385 -6.26 -5.07 10.18
CA ALA A 385 -7.50 -4.39 10.56
C ALA A 385 -7.25 -2.90 10.75
N VAL A 386 -7.95 -2.06 9.97
CA VAL A 386 -7.91 -0.60 10.08
C VAL A 386 -9.20 -0.09 10.70
N PHE A 387 -9.06 0.58 11.84
CA PHE A 387 -10.16 1.07 12.66
C PHE A 387 -10.42 2.54 12.37
N TYR A 388 -11.69 2.89 12.16
CA TYR A 388 -12.13 4.24 11.85
C TYR A 388 -13.27 4.68 12.76
N THR A 389 -13.41 5.99 12.94
CA THR A 389 -14.63 6.56 13.52
C THR A 389 -15.84 6.31 12.62
N VAL A 390 -17.02 6.16 13.22
CA VAL A 390 -18.30 6.26 12.51
C VAL A 390 -18.66 7.75 12.49
N GLY A 391 -18.74 8.33 11.30
CA GLY A 391 -18.91 9.76 11.12
C GLY A 391 -17.75 10.57 11.71
N LEU A 392 -18.03 11.86 11.89
CA LEU A 392 -17.12 12.86 12.45
C LEU A 392 -17.77 13.56 13.65
N GLU A 393 -18.83 12.96 14.19
CA GLU A 393 -19.47 13.46 15.40
C GLU A 393 -18.41 13.45 16.51
N ASP A 394 -18.30 14.57 17.23
CA ASP A 394 -17.26 14.87 18.23
C ASP A 394 -15.85 15.18 17.71
N VAL A 395 -15.66 15.28 16.38
CA VAL A 395 -14.39 15.69 15.76
C VAL A 395 -14.46 17.18 15.42
N GLN A 396 -13.63 17.98 16.08
CA GLN A 396 -13.56 19.42 15.79
C GLN A 396 -12.84 19.65 14.44
N ASN A 397 -13.49 20.38 13.53
CA ASN A 397 -12.97 20.85 12.23
C ASN A 397 -12.39 19.76 11.31
N PRO A 398 -13.21 18.84 10.78
CA PRO A 398 -12.74 17.94 9.74
C PRO A 398 -12.51 18.70 8.42
N GLY A 399 -11.27 18.75 7.96
CA GLY A 399 -10.91 19.28 6.64
C GLY A 399 -11.49 18.47 5.46
N PRO A 400 -11.39 18.97 4.22
CA PRO A 400 -11.95 18.32 3.04
C PRO A 400 -11.19 17.05 2.60
N LEU A 401 -11.94 16.09 2.03
CA LEU A 401 -11.53 14.74 1.63
C LEU A 401 -11.08 14.66 0.16
N ASN A 402 -9.95 13.99 -0.18
CA ASN A 402 -9.60 13.56 -1.57
C ASN A 402 -8.54 12.44 -1.60
N GLN A 403 -8.79 11.28 -2.23
CA GLN A 403 -8.07 9.97 -2.21
C GLN A 403 -6.69 9.83 -2.91
N VAL A 404 -5.73 9.01 -2.38
CA VAL A 404 -4.56 8.30 -3.03
C VAL A 404 -3.87 7.30 -1.99
N VAL A 405 -2.79 6.51 -2.28
CA VAL A 405 -2.55 5.08 -2.73
C VAL A 405 -1.24 4.54 -2.02
N ALA A 406 -1.00 3.20 -1.93
CA ALA A 406 -0.01 2.54 -1.02
C ALA A 406 1.03 1.50 -1.53
N ARG A 407 2.16 1.35 -0.78
CA ARG A 407 3.22 0.29 -0.83
C ARG A 407 2.96 -0.91 0.07
N ALA A 408 3.83 -1.90 0.02
CA ALA A 408 3.77 -3.13 0.79
C ALA A 408 5.18 -3.60 1.19
N LEU A 409 5.22 -4.43 2.23
CA LEU A 409 6.40 -5.16 2.72
C LEU A 409 6.69 -6.41 1.84
N PRO A 410 7.83 -7.10 2.04
CA PRO A 410 8.15 -8.28 1.25
C PRO A 410 7.17 -9.46 1.47
N PRO A 411 6.85 -10.22 0.40
CA PRO A 411 5.85 -11.29 0.38
C PRO A 411 6.19 -12.48 1.30
N SER A 412 5.18 -13.07 1.95
CA SER A 412 5.29 -14.39 2.61
C SER A 412 5.29 -15.55 1.60
N ALA A 413 5.87 -16.68 2.00
CA ALA A 413 5.79 -17.94 1.25
C ALA A 413 4.40 -18.61 1.29
N LEU A 414 3.51 -18.18 2.19
CA LEU A 414 2.14 -18.66 2.32
C LEU A 414 1.12 -17.55 2.04
N GLY A 415 -0.04 -17.97 1.54
CA GLY A 415 -1.22 -17.12 1.38
C GLY A 415 -2.48 -17.79 1.90
N THR A 416 -3.60 -17.09 1.76
CA THR A 416 -4.93 -17.53 2.14
C THR A 416 -5.73 -17.81 0.88
N GLY A 417 -6.10 -19.07 0.72
CA GLY A 417 -6.99 -19.56 -0.33
C GLY A 417 -8.45 -19.56 0.10
N ARG A 418 -9.28 -20.24 -0.71
CA ARG A 418 -10.70 -20.47 -0.45
C ARG A 418 -10.92 -21.86 0.15
N GLY A 419 -11.53 -21.92 1.32
CA GLY A 419 -12.03 -23.12 1.96
C GLY A 419 -13.43 -23.49 1.51
N LEU A 420 -14.23 -24.09 2.39
CA LEU A 420 -15.61 -24.45 2.06
C LEU A 420 -16.48 -23.20 1.90
N ARG A 421 -17.34 -23.21 0.88
CA ARG A 421 -18.37 -22.19 0.69
C ARG A 421 -19.53 -22.40 1.64
N LYS A 422 -19.96 -21.33 2.31
CA LYS A 422 -21.08 -21.32 3.26
C LYS A 422 -21.95 -20.10 3.06
N GLU A 423 -23.16 -20.17 3.58
CA GLU A 423 -24.09 -19.04 3.63
C GLU A 423 -24.12 -18.43 5.03
N GLN A 424 -24.28 -17.12 5.12
CA GLN A 424 -24.49 -16.41 6.38
C GLN A 424 -25.40 -15.19 6.16
N GLN A 425 -26.37 -15.03 7.04
CA GLN A 425 -27.15 -13.79 7.12
C GLN A 425 -26.29 -12.70 7.76
N LEU A 426 -26.19 -11.55 7.11
CA LEU A 426 -25.47 -10.40 7.65
C LEU A 426 -26.46 -9.30 8.03
N ASP A 427 -26.37 -8.85 9.28
CA ASP A 427 -27.08 -7.66 9.73
C ASP A 427 -26.56 -6.44 8.99
N ARG A 428 -27.50 -5.67 8.43
CA ARG A 428 -27.19 -4.40 7.78
C ARG A 428 -27.45 -3.26 8.71
N VAL A 429 -26.56 -2.29 8.63
CA VAL A 429 -26.71 -1.04 9.33
C VAL A 429 -26.72 0.05 8.28
N LYS A 430 -27.59 1.05 8.46
CA LYS A 430 -27.58 2.25 7.63
C LYS A 430 -26.19 2.87 7.74
N ALA A 431 -25.49 2.96 6.61
CA ALA A 431 -24.10 3.38 6.59
C ALA A 431 -24.03 4.90 6.82
N GLU A 432 -23.60 5.29 8.01
CA GLU A 432 -23.02 6.63 8.21
C GLU A 432 -21.66 6.72 7.51
N PRO A 433 -21.22 7.91 7.06
CA PRO A 433 -19.91 8.07 6.48
C PRO A 433 -18.80 7.57 7.40
N ARG A 434 -17.72 7.03 6.84
CA ARG A 434 -16.49 6.76 7.60
C ARG A 434 -15.81 8.08 7.95
N GLY A 435 -15.31 8.22 9.18
CA GLY A 435 -14.45 9.34 9.56
C GLY A 435 -12.96 9.00 9.57
N MET A 436 -12.25 9.39 10.62
CA MET A 436 -10.79 9.33 10.69
C MET A 436 -10.26 7.94 11.06
N ILE A 437 -9.02 7.66 10.68
CA ILE A 437 -8.27 6.50 11.19
C ILE A 437 -7.97 6.70 12.69
N LEU A 438 -8.31 5.67 13.46
CA LEU A 438 -8.05 5.54 14.90
C LEU A 438 -6.72 4.83 15.15
N GLY A 439 -6.47 3.79 14.36
CA GLY A 439 -5.27 2.98 14.40
C GLY A 439 -5.44 1.77 13.48
N ALA A 440 -4.39 0.99 13.34
CA ALA A 440 -4.49 -0.30 12.69
C ALA A 440 -3.63 -1.36 13.37
N VAL A 441 -4.03 -2.60 13.15
CA VAL A 441 -3.39 -3.77 13.73
C VAL A 441 -3.07 -4.70 12.59
N THR A 442 -1.80 -5.02 12.43
CA THR A 442 -1.33 -6.02 11.49
C THR A 442 -0.78 -7.21 12.26
N LEU A 443 -1.29 -8.39 11.95
CA LEU A 443 -0.72 -9.66 12.37
C LEU A 443 -0.17 -10.36 11.14
N TYR A 444 1.09 -10.76 11.19
CA TYR A 444 1.66 -11.64 10.19
C TYR A 444 1.29 -13.07 10.55
N TYR A 445 1.17 -13.96 9.58
CA TYR A 445 1.02 -15.38 9.87
C TYR A 445 2.04 -16.23 9.14
N ARG A 446 2.57 -17.24 9.83
CA ARG A 446 3.62 -18.14 9.34
C ARG A 446 3.44 -19.54 9.93
N PRO A 447 3.99 -20.59 9.29
CA PRO A 447 4.04 -21.93 9.87
C PRO A 447 4.84 -21.99 11.17
N ALA A 448 4.53 -22.97 12.02
CA ALA A 448 5.21 -23.19 13.29
C ALA A 448 6.74 -23.34 13.14
N GLU A 449 7.17 -24.02 12.06
CA GLU A 449 8.58 -24.25 11.73
C GLU A 449 9.38 -22.97 11.44
N LEU A 450 8.73 -21.89 10.99
CA LEU A 450 9.38 -20.60 10.75
C LEU A 450 9.39 -19.70 11.99
N ILE A 451 8.49 -19.95 12.95
CA ILE A 451 8.39 -19.19 14.20
C ILE A 451 9.32 -19.75 15.28
N SER A 452 9.52 -21.08 15.28
CA SER A 452 10.22 -21.80 16.35
C SER A 452 11.74 -21.85 16.24
N LYS A 453 12.32 -21.56 15.07
CA LYS A 453 13.77 -21.52 14.90
C LYS A 453 14.34 -20.38 15.75
N PRO A 454 15.12 -20.67 16.82
CA PRO A 454 15.85 -19.63 17.53
C PRO A 454 16.73 -18.90 16.51
N ARG A 455 16.94 -17.60 16.69
CA ARG A 455 18.03 -16.91 15.98
C ARG A 455 19.30 -17.67 16.36
N ASP A 456 19.86 -18.44 15.42
CA ASP A 456 21.15 -19.07 15.65
C ASP A 456 22.14 -17.95 15.98
N ALA A 457 23.00 -18.19 16.97
CA ALA A 457 23.96 -17.20 17.45
C ALA A 457 24.98 -16.77 16.38
N SER A 458 24.94 -17.35 15.17
CA SER A 458 25.71 -16.97 13.99
C SER A 458 25.35 -15.59 13.44
N GLY A 459 24.27 -14.96 13.89
CA GLY A 459 23.91 -13.62 13.44
C GLY A 459 23.27 -13.59 12.05
N ASP A 460 22.92 -14.75 11.48
CA ASP A 460 21.94 -14.79 10.39
C ASP A 460 20.64 -14.24 10.96
N SER A 461 20.27 -13.04 10.51
CA SER A 461 18.92 -12.55 10.74
C SER A 461 17.94 -13.62 10.26
N LEU A 462 16.69 -13.56 10.72
CA LEU A 462 15.63 -14.26 10.00
C LEU A 462 15.60 -13.57 8.64
N ILE A 463 16.47 -14.00 7.71
CA ILE A 463 16.54 -13.49 6.35
C ILE A 463 15.16 -13.83 5.84
N LEU A 464 14.32 -12.79 5.79
CA LEU A 464 13.07 -12.81 5.06
C LEU A 464 13.51 -13.13 3.64
N ILE A 465 13.48 -14.42 3.28
CA ILE A 465 14.07 -14.93 2.04
C ILE A 465 13.51 -14.07 0.91
N PRO A 466 14.34 -13.22 0.26
CA PRO A 466 13.87 -12.44 -0.85
C PRO A 466 13.70 -13.42 -2.01
N GLY A 467 12.45 -13.66 -2.40
CA GLY A 467 12.12 -14.34 -3.65
C GLY A 467 12.35 -15.85 -3.67
N PHE A 468 11.24 -16.58 -3.65
CA PHE A 468 11.01 -17.55 -4.72
C PHE A 468 9.98 -16.97 -5.69
#